data_AF-A0A496QPE1-F1
#
_entry.id   AF-A0A496QPE1-F1
#
_cell.length_a   1.000
_cell.length_b   1.000
_cell.length_c   1.000
_cell.angle_alpha   90.00
_cell.angle_beta   90.00
_cell.angle_gamma   90.00
#
_symmetry.space_group_name_H-M   'P 1'
#
loop_
_entity.id
_entity.type
_entity.pdbx_description
1 polymer ?
#
loop_
_entity_poly.entity_id
_entity_poly.type
_entity_poly.pdbx_seq_one_letter_code
_entity_poly.pdbx_strand_id
1 'polypeptide(L)'
;MALPTSYIPRDSIIHKLDPRIKLVIIVCITLLVFITTKFLPIGILFFSLLVLWKISGIPLKRILSYLRVLVFLFLLLIIMQAVFYPGEKVLLEPLIPEAVPLVGGKGNITLEGVLFGLLLCLRVLTLMCIFPVLLATTTLEKITLAMVKLGLPYRVAFTATTAINQLPVLQSEAGVIMDAQKLRGFMVFETGRFLSKIKALHVLVVPLVMGSMRRASMMGIAMDSRAFGAFKKRTFVDEINIERRDRIALAVFSLFTGVILFFSF
;
A
#
# COMPACT_ATOMS: atom_id res chain seq x y z
N MET A 1 11.56 15.81 -8.98
CA MET A 1 11.19 14.39 -9.15
C MET A 1 9.78 14.22 -8.58
N ALA A 2 8.75 14.29 -9.42
CA ALA A 2 7.37 14.12 -8.96
C ALA A 2 7.19 12.70 -8.42
N LEU A 3 6.62 12.56 -7.22
CA LEU A 3 6.45 11.26 -6.57
C LEU A 3 5.67 10.29 -7.48
N PRO A 4 6.09 9.02 -7.59
CA PRO A 4 5.37 7.99 -8.37
C PRO A 4 3.99 7.60 -7.78
N THR A 5 3.53 8.31 -6.75
CA THR A 5 2.23 8.13 -6.08
C THR A 5 1.16 9.13 -6.58
N SER A 6 1.33 9.71 -7.77
CA SER A 6 0.28 10.53 -8.37
C SER A 6 -0.97 9.70 -8.63
N TYR A 7 -2.07 10.12 -7.99
CA TYR A 7 -3.43 9.88 -8.46
C TYR A 7 -3.47 10.07 -9.97
N ILE A 8 -4.01 9.09 -10.70
CA ILE A 8 -4.13 9.21 -12.15
C ILE A 8 -5.53 9.78 -12.40
N PRO A 9 -5.66 11.07 -12.76
CA PRO A 9 -6.98 11.64 -13.02
C PRO A 9 -7.58 10.94 -14.24
N ARG A 10 -8.62 10.14 -14.01
CA ARG A 10 -9.36 9.47 -15.09
C ARG A 10 -10.84 9.34 -14.74
N ASP A 11 -11.68 9.46 -15.76
CA ASP A 11 -13.13 9.28 -15.66
C ASP A 11 -13.54 7.82 -15.81
N SER A 12 -13.20 6.98 -14.82
CA SER A 12 -13.74 5.61 -14.75
C SER A 12 -14.84 5.51 -13.69
N ILE A 13 -15.78 4.56 -13.88
CA ILE A 13 -16.88 4.31 -12.94
C ILE A 13 -16.32 4.08 -11.52
N ILE A 14 -15.17 3.41 -11.42
CA ILE A 14 -14.48 3.15 -10.15
C ILE A 14 -13.94 4.45 -9.53
N HIS A 15 -13.59 5.47 -10.30
CA HIS A 15 -13.13 6.75 -9.75
C HIS A 15 -14.26 7.54 -9.11
N LYS A 16 -15.49 7.37 -9.64
CA LYS A 16 -16.69 8.09 -9.20
C LYS A 16 -17.37 7.50 -7.96
N LEU A 17 -17.01 6.28 -7.55
CA LEU A 17 -17.54 5.68 -6.31
C LEU A 17 -17.14 6.46 -5.06
N ASP A 18 -18.01 6.42 -4.04
CA ASP A 18 -17.75 6.96 -2.71
C ASP A 18 -16.48 6.32 -2.10
N PRO A 19 -15.48 7.13 -1.70
CA PRO A 19 -14.25 6.66 -1.09
C PRO A 19 -14.45 5.77 0.15
N ARG A 20 -15.52 5.96 0.94
CA ARG A 20 -15.83 5.14 2.12
C ARG A 20 -16.12 3.70 1.72
N ILE A 21 -16.91 3.51 0.66
CA ILE A 21 -17.28 2.18 0.19
C ILE A 21 -16.07 1.48 -0.42
N LYS A 22 -15.20 2.19 -1.14
CA LYS A 22 -13.93 1.61 -1.60
C LYS A 22 -13.06 1.14 -0.45
N LEU A 23 -12.95 1.91 0.63
CA LEU A 23 -12.16 1.51 1.80
C LEU A 23 -12.73 0.25 2.46
N VAL A 24 -14.05 0.20 2.65
CA VAL A 24 -14.72 -1.00 3.19
C VAL A 24 -14.50 -2.20 2.29
N ILE A 25 -14.70 -2.06 0.98
CA ILE A 25 -14.48 -3.12 -0.02
C ILE A 25 -13.05 -3.65 0.06
N ILE A 26 -12.06 -2.76 0.13
CA ILE A 26 -10.64 -3.13 0.19
C ILE A 26 -10.31 -3.90 1.46
N VAL A 27 -10.80 -3.43 2.61
CA VAL A 27 -10.61 -4.13 3.89
C VAL A 27 -11.28 -5.51 3.83
N CYS A 28 -12.50 -5.61 3.30
CA CYS A 28 -13.17 -6.89 3.12
C CYS A 28 -12.40 -7.84 2.17
N ILE A 29 -11.90 -7.35 1.03
CA ILE A 29 -11.07 -8.17 0.11
C ILE A 29 -9.82 -8.65 0.83
N THR A 30 -9.12 -7.79 1.58
CA THR A 30 -7.93 -8.22 2.32
C THR A 30 -8.25 -9.32 3.32
N LEU A 31 -9.34 -9.21 4.08
CA LEU A 31 -9.78 -10.25 5.01
C LEU A 31 -10.15 -11.56 4.29
N LEU A 32 -10.86 -11.49 3.16
CA LEU A 32 -11.23 -12.67 2.37
C LEU A 32 -10.01 -13.43 1.85
N VAL A 33 -8.97 -12.71 1.41
CA VAL A 33 -7.71 -13.30 0.94
C VAL A 33 -6.99 -14.08 2.06
N PHE A 34 -7.13 -13.65 3.32
CA PHE A 34 -6.58 -14.35 4.48
C PHE A 34 -7.40 -15.57 4.90
N ILE A 35 -8.74 -15.46 4.89
CA ILE A 35 -9.64 -16.55 5.30
C ILE A 35 -9.61 -17.71 4.28
N THR A 36 -9.48 -17.38 2.99
CA THR A 36 -9.54 -18.38 1.93
C THR A 36 -8.25 -19.20 1.87
N THR A 37 -8.37 -20.53 2.01
CA THR A 37 -7.23 -21.47 1.90
C THR A 37 -7.18 -22.22 0.57
N LYS A 38 -8.28 -22.25 -0.18
CA LYS A 38 -8.38 -22.95 -1.47
C LYS A 38 -7.77 -22.12 -2.60
N PHE A 39 -7.20 -22.78 -3.61
CA PHE A 39 -6.58 -22.11 -4.77
C PHE A 39 -7.60 -21.37 -5.65
N LEU A 40 -8.77 -21.98 -5.88
CA LEU A 40 -9.78 -21.48 -6.81
C LEU A 40 -10.39 -20.12 -6.39
N PRO A 41 -10.84 -19.90 -5.13
CA PRO A 41 -11.40 -18.60 -4.75
C PRO A 41 -10.34 -17.48 -4.68
N ILE A 42 -9.08 -17.79 -4.37
CA ILE A 42 -7.97 -16.81 -4.46
C ILE A 42 -7.74 -16.42 -5.93
N GLY A 43 -7.78 -17.38 -6.85
CA GLY A 43 -7.68 -17.11 -8.30
C GLY A 43 -8.80 -16.19 -8.80
N ILE A 44 -10.04 -16.43 -8.36
CA ILE A 44 -11.20 -15.57 -8.69
C ILE A 44 -10.99 -14.15 -8.14
N LEU A 45 -10.55 -14.01 -6.89
CA LEU A 45 -10.23 -12.71 -6.29
C LEU A 45 -9.15 -11.97 -7.08
N PHE A 46 -8.07 -12.64 -7.43
CA PHE A 46 -6.99 -12.07 -8.22
C PHE A 46 -7.48 -11.58 -9.59
N PHE A 47 -8.26 -12.40 -10.28
CA PHE A 47 -8.80 -12.03 -11.59
C PHE A 47 -9.79 -10.87 -11.51
N SER A 48 -10.66 -10.83 -10.50
CA SER A 48 -11.55 -9.69 -10.28
C SER A 48 -10.78 -8.39 -10.05
N LEU A 49 -9.65 -8.44 -9.32
CA LEU A 49 -8.79 -7.28 -9.11
C LEU A 49 -8.10 -6.85 -10.40
N LEU A 50 -7.68 -7.79 -11.26
CA LEU A 50 -7.14 -7.45 -12.59
C LEU A 50 -8.18 -6.77 -13.48
N VAL A 51 -9.44 -7.22 -13.43
CA VAL A 51 -10.53 -6.55 -14.15
C VAL A 51 -10.74 -5.13 -13.63
N LEU A 52 -10.79 -4.95 -12.30
CA LEU A 52 -10.88 -3.62 -11.69
C LEU A 52 -9.67 -2.73 -12.03
N TRP A 53 -8.48 -3.32 -12.09
CA TRP A 53 -7.25 -2.63 -12.49
C TRP A 53 -7.33 -2.12 -13.93
N LYS A 54 -7.82 -2.96 -14.86
CA LYS A 54 -8.02 -2.60 -16.27
C LYS A 54 -9.09 -1.53 -16.43
N ILE A 55 -10.23 -1.65 -15.73
CA ILE A 55 -11.31 -0.64 -15.73
C ILE A 55 -10.85 0.68 -15.11
N SER A 56 -9.96 0.63 -14.11
CA SER A 56 -9.33 1.82 -13.52
C SER A 56 -8.32 2.46 -14.46
N GLY A 57 -7.97 1.80 -15.56
CA GLY A 57 -7.08 2.35 -16.58
C GLY A 57 -5.64 2.51 -16.11
N ILE A 58 -5.21 1.73 -15.12
CA ILE A 58 -3.85 1.75 -14.59
C ILE A 58 -2.95 0.99 -15.58
N PRO A 59 -1.80 1.55 -16.01
CA PRO A 59 -0.95 0.90 -17.00
C PRO A 59 -0.43 -0.46 -16.49
N LEU A 60 -0.60 -1.52 -17.29
CA LEU A 60 -0.12 -2.88 -16.97
C LEU A 60 1.39 -2.91 -16.71
N LYS A 61 2.16 -2.00 -17.32
CA LYS A 61 3.60 -1.81 -17.04
C LYS A 61 3.92 -1.63 -15.56
N ARG A 62 3.00 -1.04 -14.77
CA ARG A 62 3.17 -0.85 -13.33
C ARG A 62 3.11 -2.20 -12.57
N ILE A 63 2.22 -3.10 -12.97
CA ILE A 63 2.17 -4.48 -12.43
C ILE A 63 3.48 -5.20 -12.73
N LEU A 64 3.97 -5.13 -13.97
CA LEU A 64 5.22 -5.80 -14.36
C LEU A 64 6.42 -5.28 -13.56
N SER A 65 6.44 -3.99 -13.21
CA SER A 65 7.48 -3.43 -12.35
C SER A 65 7.44 -4.02 -10.93
N TYR A 66 6.24 -4.19 -10.35
CA TYR A 66 6.10 -4.85 -9.05
C TYR A 66 6.47 -6.32 -9.12
N LEU A 67 6.02 -7.02 -10.17
CA LEU A 67 6.32 -8.43 -10.39
C LEU A 67 7.83 -8.65 -10.48
N ARG A 68 8.56 -7.79 -11.21
CA ARG A 68 10.03 -7.89 -11.36
C ARG A 68 10.77 -7.89 -10.02
N VAL A 69 10.37 -7.03 -9.08
CA VAL A 69 10.98 -6.98 -7.74
C VAL A 69 10.61 -8.21 -6.91
N LEU A 70 9.41 -8.75 -7.11
CA LEU A 70 8.88 -9.89 -6.36
C LEU A 70 9.32 -11.26 -6.92
N VAL A 71 9.85 -11.35 -8.14
CA VAL A 71 10.28 -12.65 -8.71
C VAL A 71 11.25 -13.38 -7.78
N PHE A 72 12.23 -12.66 -7.22
CA PHE A 72 13.18 -13.25 -6.28
C PHE A 72 12.48 -13.80 -5.03
N LEU A 73 11.54 -13.04 -4.46
CA LEU A 73 10.76 -13.48 -3.30
C LEU A 73 9.88 -14.69 -3.64
N PHE A 74 9.24 -14.72 -4.80
CA PHE A 74 8.39 -15.83 -5.23
C PHE A 74 9.20 -17.10 -5.46
N LEU A 75 10.37 -16.99 -6.08
CA LEU A 75 11.28 -18.11 -6.26
C LEU A 75 11.74 -18.67 -4.89
N LEU A 76 12.10 -17.79 -3.94
CA LEU A 76 12.42 -18.19 -2.58
C LEU A 76 11.25 -18.91 -1.89
N LEU A 77 10.03 -18.37 -1.98
CA LEU A 77 8.84 -18.95 -1.37
C LEU A 77 8.51 -20.32 -1.94
N ILE A 78 8.56 -20.48 -3.27
CA ILE A 78 8.28 -21.76 -3.92
C ILE A 78 9.33 -22.81 -3.53
N ILE A 79 10.61 -22.45 -3.52
CA ILE A 79 11.69 -23.38 -3.14
C ILE A 79 11.56 -23.78 -1.67
N MET A 80 11.39 -22.81 -0.77
CA MET A 80 11.22 -23.08 0.66
C MET A 80 10.02 -24.00 0.88
N GLN A 81 8.90 -23.71 0.23
CA GLN A 81 7.70 -24.50 0.45
C GLN A 81 7.77 -25.88 -0.20
N ALA A 82 8.42 -26.00 -1.35
CA ALA A 82 8.65 -27.28 -2.01
C ALA A 82 9.50 -28.23 -1.15
N VAL A 83 10.47 -27.70 -0.38
CA VAL A 83 11.38 -28.49 0.46
C VAL A 83 10.80 -28.76 1.86
N PHE A 84 10.15 -27.79 2.48
CA PHE A 84 9.75 -27.87 3.89
C PHE A 84 8.28 -28.27 4.12
N TYR A 85 7.42 -28.26 3.09
CA TYR A 85 6.02 -28.61 3.27
C TYR A 85 5.83 -30.14 3.30
N PRO A 86 5.24 -30.69 4.38
CA PRO A 86 4.93 -32.10 4.47
C PRO A 86 3.84 -32.42 3.45
N GLY A 87 4.17 -33.25 2.47
CA GLY A 87 3.22 -33.68 1.45
C GLY A 87 3.35 -35.16 1.15
N GLU A 88 2.23 -35.80 0.82
CA GLU A 88 2.15 -37.26 0.64
C GLU A 88 2.68 -37.68 -0.74
N LYS A 89 2.59 -36.80 -1.75
CA LYS A 89 3.05 -37.06 -3.12
C LYS A 89 4.42 -36.43 -3.38
N VAL A 90 5.46 -37.24 -3.25
CA VAL A 90 6.85 -36.91 -3.57
C VAL A 90 7.06 -36.99 -5.08
N LEU A 91 7.53 -35.90 -5.72
CA LEU A 91 7.80 -35.85 -7.16
C LEU A 91 9.23 -36.25 -7.53
N LEU A 92 10.16 -36.11 -6.58
CA LEU A 92 11.58 -36.44 -6.74
C LEU A 92 12.03 -37.16 -5.46
N GLU A 93 12.63 -38.35 -5.63
CA GLU A 93 13.28 -39.09 -4.55
C GLU A 93 14.31 -38.21 -3.81
N PRO A 94 14.59 -38.48 -2.51
CA PRO A 94 15.32 -37.56 -1.65
C PRO A 94 16.70 -37.21 -2.23
N LEU A 95 16.96 -35.93 -2.48
CA LEU A 95 18.26 -35.45 -2.94
C LEU A 95 19.30 -35.37 -1.79
N ILE A 96 18.88 -35.62 -0.55
CA ILE A 96 19.70 -35.46 0.65
C ILE A 96 19.78 -36.82 1.37
N PRO A 97 20.95 -37.49 1.40
CA PRO A 97 21.15 -38.71 2.17
C PRO A 97 20.85 -38.49 3.66
N GLU A 98 20.32 -39.51 4.33
CA GLU A 98 19.87 -39.50 5.74
C GLU A 98 20.97 -39.16 6.79
N ALA A 99 22.20 -38.88 6.37
CA ALA A 99 23.38 -38.75 7.22
C ALA A 99 23.73 -37.30 7.65
N VAL A 100 22.79 -36.36 7.64
CA VAL A 100 23.03 -34.99 8.15
C VAL A 100 22.17 -34.72 9.41
N PRO A 101 22.74 -34.72 10.63
CA PRO A 101 21.97 -34.73 11.89
C PRO A 101 21.16 -33.47 12.20
N LEU A 102 21.35 -32.38 11.45
CA LEU A 102 20.63 -31.11 11.67
C LEU A 102 19.37 -30.96 10.79
N VAL A 103 19.25 -31.75 9.71
CA VAL A 103 18.14 -31.71 8.76
C VAL A 103 17.84 -33.16 8.38
N GLY A 104 17.25 -33.92 9.31
CA GLY A 104 16.99 -35.35 9.09
C GLY A 104 16.12 -35.57 7.85
N GLY A 105 16.74 -36.03 6.76
CA GLY A 105 16.16 -36.72 5.58
C GLY A 105 14.92 -36.12 4.90
N LYS A 106 14.44 -34.94 5.28
CA LYS A 106 13.15 -34.36 4.83
C LYS A 106 13.31 -33.42 3.64
N GLY A 107 14.20 -33.74 2.72
CA GLY A 107 14.45 -32.98 1.49
C GLY A 107 13.65 -33.48 0.29
N ASN A 108 12.38 -33.86 0.49
CA ASN A 108 11.53 -34.36 -0.60
C ASN A 108 10.82 -33.17 -1.25
N ILE A 109 11.01 -32.98 -2.56
CA ILE A 109 10.22 -32.00 -3.31
C ILE A 109 8.81 -32.57 -3.48
N THR A 110 7.86 -32.01 -2.74
CA THR A 110 6.46 -32.44 -2.76
C THR A 110 5.65 -31.60 -3.76
N LEU A 111 4.75 -32.26 -4.51
CA LEU A 111 3.81 -31.55 -5.41
C LEU A 111 2.95 -30.56 -4.62
N GLU A 112 2.52 -30.99 -3.43
CA GLU A 112 1.71 -30.19 -2.51
C GLU A 112 2.46 -28.97 -1.98
N GLY A 113 3.77 -29.08 -1.72
CA GLY A 113 4.61 -27.95 -1.34
C GLY A 113 4.75 -26.91 -2.45
N VAL A 114 4.92 -27.35 -3.70
CA VAL A 114 4.94 -26.45 -4.86
C VAL A 114 3.60 -25.76 -5.07
N LEU A 115 2.48 -26.49 -4.97
CA LEU A 115 1.13 -25.92 -5.09
C LEU A 115 0.85 -24.92 -3.96
N PHE A 116 1.27 -25.21 -2.73
CA PHE A 116 1.13 -24.28 -1.61
C PHE A 116 2.01 -23.03 -1.81
N GLY A 117 3.24 -23.21 -2.30
CA GLY A 117 4.12 -22.10 -2.67
C GLY A 117 3.49 -21.20 -3.74
N LEU A 118 2.90 -21.79 -4.79
CA LEU A 118 2.17 -21.08 -5.83
C LEU A 118 0.96 -20.32 -5.26
N LEU A 119 0.22 -20.95 -4.34
CA LEU A 119 -0.91 -20.33 -3.65
C LEU A 119 -0.47 -19.11 -2.83
N LEU A 120 0.65 -19.22 -2.10
CA LEU A 120 1.22 -18.09 -1.36
C LEU A 120 1.68 -16.97 -2.30
N CYS A 121 2.32 -17.29 -3.42
CA CYS A 121 2.69 -16.31 -4.44
C CYS A 121 1.46 -15.57 -4.97
N LEU A 122 0.38 -16.31 -5.31
CA LEU A 122 -0.87 -15.74 -5.78
C LEU A 122 -1.52 -14.85 -4.70
N ARG A 123 -1.47 -15.27 -3.43
CA ARG A 123 -1.97 -14.50 -2.29
C ARG A 123 -1.21 -13.18 -2.14
N VAL A 124 0.13 -13.22 -2.16
CA VAL A 124 0.97 -12.03 -2.07
C VAL A 124 0.70 -11.10 -3.26
N LEU A 125 0.61 -11.63 -4.48
CA LEU A 125 0.32 -10.85 -5.67
C LEU A 125 -1.05 -10.15 -5.57
N THR A 126 -2.07 -10.87 -5.08
CA THR A 126 -3.42 -10.33 -4.86
C THR A 126 -3.37 -9.15 -3.88
N LEU A 127 -2.75 -9.32 -2.72
CA LEU A 127 -2.62 -8.25 -1.71
C LEU A 127 -1.85 -7.03 -2.24
N MET A 128 -0.79 -7.26 -3.02
CA MET A 128 0.00 -6.20 -3.63
C MET A 128 -0.81 -5.38 -4.65
N CYS A 129 -1.78 -5.99 -5.33
CA CYS A 129 -2.60 -5.28 -6.31
C CYS A 129 -3.66 -4.36 -5.67
N ILE A 130 -4.06 -4.60 -4.42
CA ILE A 130 -5.16 -3.87 -3.77
C ILE A 130 -4.81 -2.40 -3.52
N PHE A 131 -3.64 -2.14 -2.94
CA PHE A 131 -3.26 -0.80 -2.50
C PHE A 131 -3.01 0.20 -3.65
N PRO A 132 -2.31 -0.17 -4.75
CA PRO A 132 -2.16 0.69 -5.91
C PRO A 132 -3.50 1.06 -6.57
N VAL A 133 -4.48 0.16 -6.56
CA VAL A 133 -5.83 0.45 -7.08
C VAL A 133 -6.51 1.53 -6.24
N LEU A 134 -6.38 1.49 -4.91
CA LEU A 134 -6.91 2.55 -4.04
C LEU A 134 -6.29 3.91 -4.33
N LEU A 135 -4.95 3.97 -4.32
CA LEU A 135 -4.22 5.22 -4.50
C LEU A 135 -4.36 5.80 -5.92
N ALA A 136 -4.50 4.94 -6.93
CA ALA A 136 -4.73 5.41 -8.29
C ALA A 136 -6.14 5.99 -8.47
N THR A 137 -7.14 5.43 -7.79
CA THR A 137 -8.57 5.77 -8.00
C THR A 137 -9.12 6.79 -6.99
N THR A 138 -8.41 7.07 -5.91
CA THR A 138 -8.87 7.94 -4.83
C THR A 138 -7.73 8.83 -4.34
N THR A 139 -7.95 10.14 -4.33
CA THR A 139 -7.00 11.11 -3.77
C THR A 139 -6.90 10.95 -2.26
N LEU A 140 -5.74 11.31 -1.71
CA LEU A 140 -5.49 11.16 -0.27
C LEU A 140 -6.45 12.01 0.59
N GLU A 141 -6.81 13.20 0.10
CA GLU A 141 -7.79 14.09 0.72
C GLU A 141 -9.19 13.45 0.79
N LYS A 142 -9.59 12.70 -0.26
CA LYS A 142 -10.85 11.95 -0.27
C LYS A 142 -10.83 10.77 0.71
N ILE A 143 -9.67 10.14 0.91
CA ILE A 143 -9.47 9.08 1.91
C ILE A 143 -9.61 9.66 3.32
N THR A 144 -8.99 10.81 3.60
CA THR A 144 -9.11 11.45 4.93
C THR A 144 -10.52 11.95 5.19
N LEU A 145 -11.20 12.51 4.18
CA LEU A 145 -12.60 12.90 4.29
C LEU A 145 -13.53 11.70 4.56
N ALA A 146 -13.28 10.56 3.92
CA ALA A 146 -14.00 9.32 4.22
C ALA A 146 -13.79 8.87 5.67
N MET A 147 -12.56 8.94 6.18
CA MET A 147 -12.26 8.63 7.59
C MET A 147 -13.03 9.54 8.56
N VAL A 148 -13.12 10.85 8.28
CA VAL A 148 -13.91 11.79 9.10
C VAL A 148 -15.37 11.38 9.15
N LYS A 149 -15.94 11.04 7.99
CA LYS A 149 -17.34 10.64 7.88
C LYS A 149 -17.62 9.26 8.50
N LEU A 150 -16.61 8.41 8.68
CA LEU A 150 -16.69 7.14 9.41
C LEU A 150 -16.57 7.30 10.94
N GLY A 151 -16.38 8.52 11.44
CA GLY A 151 -16.37 8.81 12.88
C GLY A 151 -15.06 9.39 13.41
N LEU A 152 -14.03 9.54 12.57
CA LEU A 152 -12.76 10.16 12.98
C LEU A 152 -12.98 11.66 13.28
N PRO A 153 -12.51 12.19 14.44
CA PRO A 153 -12.61 13.62 14.72
C PRO A 153 -11.93 14.45 13.63
N TYR A 154 -12.61 15.48 13.12
CA TYR A 154 -12.12 16.28 11.99
C TYR A 154 -10.75 16.93 12.27
N ARG A 155 -10.42 17.23 13.54
CA ARG A 155 -9.12 17.78 13.93
C ARG A 155 -7.99 16.80 13.63
N VAL A 156 -8.18 15.51 13.93
CA VAL A 156 -7.19 14.45 13.66
C VAL A 156 -7.00 14.28 12.16
N ALA A 157 -8.09 14.22 11.40
CA ALA A 157 -8.02 14.10 9.94
C ALA A 157 -7.36 15.33 9.29
N PHE A 158 -7.64 16.53 9.80
CA PHE A 158 -7.03 17.76 9.32
C PHE A 158 -5.51 17.76 9.59
N THR A 159 -5.08 17.37 10.80
CA THR A 159 -3.66 17.25 11.14
C THR A 159 -2.96 16.22 10.24
N ALA A 160 -3.57 15.05 10.02
CA ALA A 160 -3.02 14.02 9.15
C ALA A 160 -2.90 14.49 7.69
N THR A 161 -3.96 15.10 7.14
CA THR A 161 -3.96 15.64 5.76
C THR A 161 -2.90 16.73 5.62
N THR A 162 -2.82 17.63 6.59
CA THR A 162 -1.80 18.69 6.64
C THR A 162 -0.39 18.10 6.64
N ALA A 163 -0.12 17.10 7.50
CA ALA A 163 1.19 16.47 7.58
C ALA A 163 1.63 15.86 6.23
N ILE A 164 0.70 15.21 5.53
CA ILE A 164 1.01 14.62 4.23
C ILE A 164 1.23 15.68 3.16
N ASN A 165 0.41 16.74 3.15
CA ASN A 165 0.59 17.88 2.24
C ASN A 165 1.88 18.68 2.51
N GLN A 166 2.47 18.56 3.70
CA GLN A 166 3.79 19.13 4.00
C GLN A 166 4.95 18.31 3.45
N LEU A 167 4.76 17.04 3.09
CA LEU A 167 5.85 16.18 2.60
C LEU A 167 6.53 16.73 1.33
N PRO A 168 5.81 17.19 0.28
CA PRO A 168 6.44 17.80 -0.89
C PRO A 168 7.20 19.09 -0.54
N VAL A 169 6.67 19.89 0.40
CA VAL A 169 7.31 21.12 0.87
C VAL A 169 8.63 20.80 1.56
N LEU A 170 8.63 19.82 2.47
CA LEU A 170 9.84 19.35 3.16
C LEU A 170 10.88 18.80 2.18
N GLN A 171 10.46 18.07 1.15
CA GLN A 171 11.36 17.59 0.10
C GLN A 171 12.02 18.74 -0.67
N SER A 172 11.24 19.76 -1.03
CA SER A 172 11.76 20.94 -1.73
C SER A 172 12.73 21.73 -0.85
N GLU A 173 12.42 21.93 0.42
CA GLU A 173 13.27 22.63 1.37
C GLU A 173 14.55 21.85 1.69
N ALA A 174 14.45 20.52 1.83
CA ALA A 174 15.63 19.67 1.96
C ALA A 174 16.57 19.83 0.76
N GLY A 175 16.01 19.90 -0.46
CA GLY A 175 16.79 20.19 -1.67
C GLY A 175 17.49 21.54 -1.62
N VAL A 176 16.76 22.61 -1.24
CA VAL A 176 17.33 23.96 -1.09
C VAL A 176 18.44 24.01 -0.04
N ILE A 177 18.24 23.35 1.11
CA ILE A 177 19.27 23.27 2.16
C ILE A 177 20.49 22.51 1.64
N MET A 178 20.29 21.38 0.97
CA MET A 178 21.39 20.61 0.38
C MET A 178 22.19 21.46 -0.61
N ASP A 179 21.54 22.17 -1.52
CA ASP A 179 22.21 23.01 -2.50
C ASP A 179 22.94 24.20 -1.86
N ALA A 180 22.35 24.82 -0.82
CA ALA A 180 23.01 25.87 -0.05
C ALA A 180 24.27 25.37 0.68
N GLN A 181 24.24 24.15 1.22
CA GLN A 181 25.42 23.56 1.87
C GLN A 181 26.50 23.18 0.85
N LYS A 182 26.12 22.74 -0.35
CA LYS A 182 27.08 22.52 -1.46
C LYS A 182 27.81 23.80 -1.84
N LEU A 183 27.11 24.93 -1.93
CA LEU A 183 27.73 26.24 -2.20
C LEU A 183 28.74 26.67 -1.12
N ARG A 184 28.57 26.18 0.11
CA ARG A 184 29.52 26.38 1.23
C ARG A 184 30.67 25.37 1.23
N GLY A 185 30.83 24.58 0.16
CA GLY A 185 31.88 23.57 0.02
C GLY A 185 31.56 22.23 0.70
N PHE A 186 30.35 22.04 1.22
CA PHE A 186 29.96 20.80 1.91
C PHE A 186 29.50 19.73 0.92
N MET A 187 30.45 19.05 0.27
CA MET A 187 30.17 18.02 -0.75
C MET A 187 29.97 16.59 -0.20
N VAL A 188 29.89 16.42 1.13
CA VAL A 188 29.82 15.10 1.79
C VAL A 188 28.64 14.25 1.30
N PHE A 189 27.52 14.88 0.92
CA PHE A 189 26.34 14.17 0.41
C PHE A 189 26.54 13.53 -0.97
N GLU A 190 27.47 14.04 -1.80
CA GLU A 190 27.75 13.51 -3.14
C GLU A 190 28.94 12.55 -3.10
N THR A 191 30.08 13.02 -2.59
CA THR A 191 31.37 12.33 -2.67
C THR A 191 31.74 11.53 -1.42
N GLY A 192 31.03 11.72 -0.30
CA GLY A 192 31.33 11.08 0.97
C GLY A 192 30.99 9.59 1.01
N ARG A 193 31.72 8.83 1.85
CA ARG A 193 31.36 7.44 2.20
C ARG A 193 30.05 7.40 2.99
N PHE A 194 29.35 6.27 2.98
CA PHE A 194 28.04 6.09 3.64
C PHE A 194 28.03 6.56 5.10
N LEU A 195 29.04 6.16 5.89
CA LEU A 195 29.21 6.59 7.29
C LEU A 195 29.38 8.11 7.43
N SER A 196 30.10 8.75 6.50
CA SER A 196 30.27 10.21 6.50
C SER A 196 28.97 10.94 6.18
N LYS A 197 28.15 10.39 5.26
CA LYS A 197 26.82 10.93 4.93
C LYS A 197 25.88 10.88 6.14
N ILE A 198 25.90 9.78 6.91
CA ILE A 198 25.11 9.65 8.13
C ILE A 198 25.56 10.69 9.18
N LYS A 199 26.86 10.80 9.43
CA LYS A 199 27.38 11.81 10.38
C LYS A 199 27.02 13.24 9.96
N ALA A 200 27.03 13.52 8.66
CA ALA A 200 26.68 14.82 8.09
C ALA A 200 25.18 15.17 8.14
N LEU A 201 24.31 14.23 8.49
CA LEU A 201 22.86 14.41 8.45
C LEU A 201 22.36 15.55 9.36
N HIS A 202 23.07 15.83 10.45
CA HIS A 202 22.74 16.93 11.36
C HIS A 202 22.69 18.30 10.66
N VAL A 203 23.55 18.52 9.65
CA VAL A 203 23.60 19.77 8.86
C VAL A 203 22.30 20.00 8.08
N LEU A 204 21.63 18.92 7.67
CA LEU A 204 20.35 18.97 6.96
C LEU A 204 19.16 18.98 7.93
N VAL A 205 19.19 18.11 8.95
CA VAL A 205 18.06 17.90 9.86
C VAL A 205 17.81 19.11 10.74
N VAL A 206 18.86 19.74 11.29
CA VAL A 206 18.68 20.88 12.21
C VAL A 206 17.94 22.05 11.54
N PRO A 207 18.36 22.56 10.36
CA PRO A 207 17.62 23.62 9.67
C PRO A 207 16.21 23.20 9.27
N LEU A 208 16.03 21.96 8.80
CA LEU A 208 14.72 21.45 8.37
C LEU A 208 13.72 21.38 9.53
N VAL A 209 14.17 20.93 10.70
CA VAL A 209 13.34 20.88 11.92
C VAL A 209 12.98 22.29 12.37
N MET A 210 13.96 23.21 12.42
CA MET A 210 13.70 24.61 12.79
C MET A 210 12.71 25.28 11.83
N GLY A 211 12.86 25.07 10.52
CA GLY A 211 11.92 25.56 9.50
C GLY A 211 10.52 24.98 9.67
N SER A 212 10.43 23.69 9.98
CA SER A 212 9.17 22.99 10.24
C SER A 212 8.47 23.48 11.50
N MET A 213 9.21 23.69 12.60
CA MET A 213 8.67 24.25 13.85
C MET A 213 8.12 25.67 13.63
N ARG A 214 8.86 26.52 12.89
CA ARG A 214 8.40 27.87 12.55
C ARG A 214 7.10 27.83 11.73
N ARG A 215 7.04 26.97 10.70
CA ARG A 215 5.82 26.78 9.90
C ARG A 215 4.65 26.27 10.72
N ALA A 216 4.87 25.30 11.60
CA ALA A 216 3.83 24.78 12.49
C ALA A 216 3.26 25.88 13.40
N SER A 217 4.13 26.73 13.96
CA SER A 217 3.72 27.89 14.78
C SER A 217 2.89 28.90 13.97
N MET A 218 3.38 29.29 12.77
CA MET A 218 2.64 30.19 11.88
C MET A 218 1.28 29.62 11.45
N MET A 219 1.23 28.30 11.19
CA MET A 219 -0.01 27.62 10.85
C MET A 219 -0.99 27.61 12.03
N GLY A 220 -0.50 27.41 13.26
CA GLY A 220 -1.30 27.53 14.49
C GLY A 220 -1.92 28.91 14.64
N ILE A 221 -1.11 29.97 14.54
CA ILE A 221 -1.60 31.37 14.61
C ILE A 221 -2.65 31.63 13.52
N ALA A 222 -2.42 31.17 12.29
CA ALA A 222 -3.37 31.34 11.19
C ALA A 222 -4.68 30.55 11.42
N MET A 223 -4.61 29.40 12.08
CA MET A 223 -5.76 28.58 12.44
C MET A 223 -6.60 29.25 13.53
N ASP A 224 -5.96 29.83 14.55
CA ASP A 224 -6.63 30.56 15.63
C ASP A 224 -7.33 31.82 15.09
N SER A 225 -6.66 32.59 14.23
CA SER A 225 -7.25 33.76 13.55
C SER A 225 -8.46 33.42 12.67
N ARG A 226 -8.58 32.16 12.22
CA ARG A 226 -9.73 31.65 11.44
C ARG A 226 -10.75 30.90 12.31
N ALA A 227 -10.65 31.01 13.63
CA ALA A 227 -11.49 30.31 14.61
C ALA A 227 -11.57 28.79 14.36
N PHE A 228 -10.47 28.18 13.91
CA PHE A 228 -10.40 26.74 13.72
C PHE A 228 -10.60 26.06 15.08
N GLY A 229 -11.63 25.22 15.22
CA GLY A 229 -11.92 24.59 16.50
C GLY A 229 -13.15 25.12 17.21
N ALA A 230 -13.68 26.28 16.82
CA ALA A 230 -14.80 26.93 17.52
C ALA A 230 -16.09 26.10 17.52
N PHE A 231 -16.36 25.37 16.44
CA PHE A 231 -17.58 24.55 16.30
C PHE A 231 -17.27 23.05 16.28
N LYS A 232 -18.16 22.25 16.88
CA LYS A 232 -18.07 20.78 16.89
C LYS A 232 -18.34 20.17 15.51
N LYS A 233 -19.21 20.80 14.71
CA LYS A 233 -19.53 20.40 13.33
C LYS A 233 -18.84 21.36 12.35
N ARG A 234 -18.25 20.80 11.30
CA ARG A 234 -17.61 21.52 10.20
C ARG A 234 -18.36 21.26 8.90
N THR A 235 -18.40 22.28 8.04
CA THR A 235 -18.76 22.15 6.63
C THR A 235 -17.52 21.75 5.83
N PHE A 236 -17.72 20.98 4.76
CA PHE A 236 -16.67 20.52 3.86
C PHE A 236 -16.94 21.09 2.47
N VAL A 237 -15.89 21.53 1.78
CA VAL A 237 -16.01 22.08 0.42
C VAL A 237 -16.38 20.97 -0.56
N ASP A 238 -15.74 19.82 -0.44
CA ASP A 238 -16.15 18.61 -1.13
C ASP A 238 -17.13 17.83 -0.25
N GLU A 239 -18.36 17.67 -0.74
CA GLU A 239 -19.33 16.76 -0.13
C GLU A 239 -19.26 15.40 -0.81
N ILE A 240 -18.99 14.37 0.00
CA ILE A 240 -19.11 12.98 -0.43
C ILE A 240 -20.49 12.49 -0.01
N ASN A 241 -21.35 12.15 -0.98
CA ASN A 241 -22.67 11.61 -0.75
C ASN A 241 -22.76 10.20 -1.35
N ILE A 242 -23.39 9.28 -0.60
CA ILE A 242 -23.62 7.91 -1.06
C ILE A 242 -24.74 7.95 -2.09
N GLU A 243 -24.41 7.68 -3.34
CA GLU A 243 -25.37 7.68 -4.42
C GLU A 243 -25.99 6.29 -4.65
N ARG A 244 -26.95 6.19 -5.58
CA ARG A 244 -27.52 4.89 -5.99
C ARG A 244 -26.46 3.94 -6.55
N ARG A 245 -25.48 4.48 -7.28
CA ARG A 245 -24.34 3.74 -7.86
C ARG A 245 -23.53 3.01 -6.81
N ASP A 246 -23.29 3.69 -5.69
CA ASP A 246 -22.52 3.19 -4.56
C ASP A 246 -23.23 2.04 -3.84
N ARG A 247 -24.55 2.16 -3.65
CA ARG A 247 -25.36 1.08 -3.07
C ARG A 247 -25.40 -0.16 -3.96
N ILE A 248 -25.50 0.01 -5.28
CA ILE A 248 -25.44 -1.10 -6.23
C ILE A 248 -24.07 -1.77 -6.17
N ALA A 249 -22.98 -0.98 -6.15
CA ALA A 249 -21.62 -1.54 -6.04
C ALA A 249 -21.41 -2.32 -4.75
N LEU A 250 -21.92 -1.82 -3.63
CA LEU A 250 -21.84 -2.53 -2.34
C LEU A 250 -22.67 -3.82 -2.35
N ALA A 251 -23.87 -3.81 -2.94
CA ALA A 251 -24.70 -5.00 -3.07
C ALA A 251 -24.01 -6.08 -3.93
N VAL A 252 -23.48 -5.70 -5.10
CA VAL A 252 -22.71 -6.60 -5.99
C VAL A 252 -21.49 -7.17 -5.26
N PHE A 253 -20.76 -6.33 -4.53
CA PHE A 253 -19.61 -6.78 -3.76
C PHE A 253 -19.98 -7.74 -2.61
N SER A 254 -21.11 -7.50 -1.93
CA SER A 254 -21.61 -8.39 -0.87
C SER A 254 -21.99 -9.77 -1.42
N LEU A 255 -22.63 -9.82 -2.58
CA LEU A 255 -22.98 -11.07 -3.27
C LEU A 255 -21.71 -11.82 -3.67
N PHE A 256 -20.75 -11.12 -4.27
CA PHE A 256 -19.46 -11.68 -4.67
C PHE A 256 -18.69 -12.27 -3.47
N THR A 257 -18.70 -11.55 -2.34
CA THR A 257 -18.12 -12.03 -1.08
C THR A 257 -18.80 -13.30 -0.59
N GLY A 258 -20.14 -13.36 -0.61
CA GLY A 258 -20.90 -14.55 -0.22
C GLY A 258 -20.57 -15.77 -1.09
N VAL A 259 -20.46 -15.59 -2.41
CA VAL A 259 -20.09 -16.65 -3.34
C VAL A 259 -18.68 -17.18 -3.05
N ILE A 260 -17.71 -16.29 -2.81
CA ILE A 260 -16.34 -16.70 -2.47
C ILE A 260 -16.30 -17.48 -1.15
N LEU A 261 -17.02 -17.03 -0.13
CA LEU A 261 -17.08 -17.74 1.14
C LEU A 261 -17.71 -19.13 0.96
N PHE A 262 -18.78 -19.24 0.17
CA PHE A 262 -19.38 -20.54 -0.14
C PHE A 262 -18.42 -21.51 -0.84
N PHE A 263 -17.59 -21.02 -1.76
CA PHE A 263 -16.55 -21.87 -2.37
C PHE A 263 -15.37 -22.13 -1.43
N SER A 264 -15.10 -21.24 -0.47
CA SER A 264 -13.99 -21.33 0.46
C SER A 264 -14.23 -22.35 1.58
N PHE A 265 -15.43 -22.39 2.14
CA PHE A 265 -15.88 -23.48 3.02
C PHE A 265 -16.15 -24.73 2.19
#